data_AF-A0A554RKL5-F1
#
_entry.id   AF-A0A554RKL5-F1
#
_cell.length_a   1.000
_cell.length_b   1.000
_cell.length_c   1.000
_cell.angle_alpha   90.00
_cell.angle_beta   90.00
_cell.angle_gamma   90.00
#
_symmetry.space_group_name_H-M   'P 1'
#
loop_
_entity.id
_entity.type
_entity.pdbx_description
1 polymer ?
#
loop_
_entity_poly.entity_id
_entity_poly.type
_entity_poly.pdbx_seq_one_letter_code
_entity_poly.pdbx_strand_id
1 'polypeptide(L)'
;MNPHIKTGVRLHTTLPAYTRNPLSKDMLKWSAQFDVPQIGQDIFIHINAIGRAKVVGYGALDGYLGVMTVPSDPPGWWIRQNGLPGADNAALAFGAEISLAPAGEGV
;
A
#
# COMPACT_ATOMS: atom_id res chain seq x y z
N MET A 1 -18.28 -17.62 -5.46
CA MET A 1 -17.76 -16.66 -4.46
C MET A 1 -16.59 -17.33 -3.77
N ASN A 2 -15.35 -16.89 -4.02
CA ASN A 2 -14.15 -17.48 -3.40
C ASN A 2 -13.58 -16.49 -2.39
N PRO A 3 -13.66 -16.73 -1.07
CA PRO A 3 -13.15 -15.82 -0.07
C PRO A 3 -11.66 -16.11 0.14
N HIS A 4 -10.81 -15.62 -0.76
CA HIS A 4 -9.40 -15.45 -0.41
C HIS A 4 -9.28 -14.23 0.50
N ILE A 5 -9.68 -14.38 1.76
CA ILE A 5 -9.11 -13.55 2.80
C ILE A 5 -7.60 -13.78 2.72
N LYS A 6 -6.83 -12.74 2.35
CA LYS A 6 -5.38 -12.77 2.42
C LYS A 6 -4.99 -13.04 3.87
N THR A 7 -4.76 -14.31 4.22
CA THR A 7 -4.75 -14.86 5.58
C THR A 7 -3.64 -14.35 6.51
N GLY A 8 -2.93 -13.28 6.15
CA GLY A 8 -1.83 -12.72 6.96
C GLY A 8 -1.78 -11.19 7.00
N VAL A 9 -2.64 -10.48 6.26
CA VAL A 9 -2.62 -9.01 6.28
C VAL A 9 -3.47 -8.51 7.44
N ARG A 10 -2.85 -7.83 8.40
CA ARG A 10 -3.54 -7.09 9.45
C ARG A 10 -3.78 -5.66 9.00
N LEU A 11 -5.04 -5.24 8.92
CA LEU A 11 -5.42 -3.88 8.50
C LEU A 11 -5.39 -2.89 9.68
N HIS A 12 -5.07 -1.64 9.38
CA HIS A 12 -5.02 -0.53 10.33
C HIS A 12 -5.68 0.72 9.72
N THR A 13 -6.56 1.37 10.48
CA THR A 13 -7.25 2.62 10.10
C THR A 13 -6.45 3.87 10.46
N THR A 14 -5.45 3.74 11.32
CA THR A 14 -4.49 4.78 11.69
C THR A 14 -3.07 4.25 11.51
N LEU A 15 -2.08 5.14 11.39
CA LEU A 15 -0.68 4.75 11.22
C LEU A 15 -0.18 4.08 12.52
N PRO A 16 0.12 2.77 12.53
CA PRO A 16 0.66 2.11 13.71
C PRO A 16 2.08 2.61 14.01
N ALA A 17 2.55 2.39 15.24
CA ALA A 17 3.95 2.60 15.57
C ALA A 17 4.86 1.73 14.69
N TYR A 18 5.89 2.34 14.12
CA TYR A 18 6.79 1.70 13.17
C TYR A 18 8.23 2.17 13.36
N THR A 19 9.16 1.45 12.74
CA THR A 19 10.57 1.79 12.73
C THR A 19 11.17 1.59 11.34
N ARG A 20 12.24 2.32 11.03
CA ARG A 20 13.08 2.08 9.86
C ARG A 20 14.26 1.15 10.15
N ASN A 21 14.43 0.71 11.40
CA ASN A 21 15.46 -0.26 11.77
C ASN A 21 15.04 -1.67 11.27
N PRO A 22 15.71 -2.23 10.24
CA PRO A 22 15.33 -3.54 9.70
C PRO A 22 15.57 -4.69 10.67
N LEU A 23 16.41 -4.49 11.70
CA LEU A 23 16.73 -5.48 12.73
C LEU A 23 15.73 -5.49 13.89
N SER A 24 14.77 -4.56 13.91
CA SER A 24 13.76 -4.51 14.97
C SER A 24 12.91 -5.78 14.98
N LYS A 25 12.63 -6.32 16.17
CA LYS A 25 11.76 -7.49 16.36
C LYS A 25 10.39 -7.13 16.94
N ASP A 26 10.28 -5.97 17.57
CA ASP A 26 9.10 -5.58 18.37
C ASP A 26 8.23 -4.51 17.69
N MET A 27 8.66 -4.00 16.52
CA MET A 27 7.94 -2.96 15.78
C MET A 27 7.78 -3.33 14.31
N LEU A 28 6.73 -2.81 13.69
CA LEU A 28 6.54 -2.91 12.25
C LEU A 28 7.65 -2.15 11.51
N LYS A 29 8.20 -2.78 10.47
CA LYS A 29 9.30 -2.22 9.68
C LYS A 29 8.76 -1.46 8.49
N TRP A 30 9.10 -0.19 8.39
CA TRP A 30 8.91 0.58 7.18
C TRP A 30 10.12 0.44 6.27
N SER A 31 9.90 0.01 5.03
CA SER A 31 10.98 -0.36 4.10
C SER A 31 11.45 0.77 3.17
N ALA A 32 10.93 1.99 3.33
CA ALA A 32 11.37 3.16 2.57
C ALA A 32 12.10 4.19 3.44
N GLN A 33 12.93 5.00 2.77
CA GLN A 33 13.66 6.11 3.40
C GLN A 33 12.77 7.34 3.65
N PHE A 34 11.74 7.56 2.83
CA PHE A 34 10.76 8.63 3.02
C PHE A 34 9.69 8.26 4.07
N ASP A 35 8.89 9.22 4.52
CA ASP A 35 7.83 9.01 5.53
C ASP A 35 6.67 8.16 4.99
N VAL A 36 6.01 7.41 5.87
CA VAL A 36 4.86 6.60 5.47
C VAL A 36 3.77 7.53 4.88
N PRO A 37 3.34 7.34 3.63
CA PRO A 37 2.34 8.19 3.00
C PRO A 37 1.03 8.21 3.77
N GLN A 38 0.39 9.38 3.85
CA GLN A 38 -0.88 9.53 4.56
C GLN A 38 -2.05 8.96 3.77
N ILE A 39 -3.13 8.57 4.46
CA ILE A 39 -4.41 8.24 3.81
C ILE A 39 -4.87 9.44 2.96
N GLY A 40 -5.27 9.16 1.71
CA GLY A 40 -5.66 10.16 0.71
C GLY A 40 -4.53 10.59 -0.22
N GLN A 41 -3.27 10.33 0.13
CA GLN A 41 -2.11 10.72 -0.68
C GLN A 41 -1.97 9.85 -1.93
N ASP A 42 -1.54 10.47 -3.03
CA ASP A 42 -1.16 9.78 -4.26
C ASP A 42 0.28 9.27 -4.18
N ILE A 43 0.49 8.06 -4.70
CA ILE A 43 1.79 7.41 -4.81
C ILE A 43 1.91 6.71 -6.18
N PHE A 44 3.11 6.28 -6.52
CA PHE A 44 3.35 5.35 -7.61
C PHE A 44 3.80 3.99 -7.08
N ILE A 45 3.17 2.93 -7.56
CA ILE A 45 3.55 1.53 -7.29
C ILE A 45 4.33 1.00 -8.50
N HIS A 46 5.60 0.63 -8.27
CA HIS A 46 6.54 0.25 -9.32
C HIS A 46 6.47 -1.23 -9.68
N ILE A 47 5.92 -2.06 -8.80
CA ILE A 47 5.81 -3.50 -9.04
C ILE A 47 4.63 -3.83 -9.96
N ASN A 48 4.85 -4.80 -10.86
CA ASN A 48 3.84 -5.36 -11.76
C ASN A 48 3.10 -4.32 -12.65
N ALA A 49 3.72 -3.17 -12.91
CA ALA A 49 3.14 -2.08 -13.69
C ALA A 49 1.77 -1.62 -13.17
N ILE A 50 1.57 -1.61 -11.84
CA ILE A 50 0.32 -1.15 -11.22
C ILE A 50 0.15 0.38 -11.39
N GLY A 51 1.24 1.14 -11.26
CA GLY A 51 1.23 2.58 -11.54
C GLY A 51 0.66 3.43 -10.41
N ARG A 52 -0.02 4.53 -10.77
CA ARG A 52 -0.52 5.51 -9.80
C ARG A 52 -1.62 4.90 -8.92
N ALA A 53 -1.55 5.14 -7.63
CA ALA A 53 -2.53 4.66 -6.67
C ALA A 53 -2.74 5.66 -5.54
N LYS A 54 -3.91 5.59 -4.91
CA LYS A 54 -4.27 6.38 -3.74
C LYS A 54 -4.18 5.53 -2.48
N VAL A 55 -3.57 6.06 -1.43
CA VAL A 55 -3.53 5.40 -0.12
C VAL A 55 -4.91 5.48 0.54
N VAL A 56 -5.43 4.34 1.00
CA VAL A 56 -6.74 4.23 1.65
C VAL A 56 -6.67 3.64 3.06
N GLY A 57 -5.48 3.21 3.50
CA GLY A 57 -5.25 2.66 4.83
C GLY A 57 -3.84 2.10 4.97
N TYR A 58 -3.60 1.35 6.04
CA TYR A 58 -2.33 0.68 6.28
C TYR A 58 -2.52 -0.81 6.51
N GLY A 59 -1.51 -1.59 6.17
CA GLY A 59 -1.51 -3.04 6.34
C GLY A 59 -0.19 -3.51 6.92
N ALA A 60 -0.24 -4.54 7.76
CA ALA A 60 0.94 -5.23 8.26
C ALA A 60 0.96 -6.67 7.75
N LEU A 61 2.11 -7.10 7.24
CA LEU A 61 2.34 -8.47 6.79
C LEU A 61 3.80 -8.84 7.12
N ASP A 62 4.00 -9.99 7.76
CA ASP A 62 5.32 -10.54 8.12
C ASP A 62 6.25 -9.55 8.84
N GLY A 63 5.68 -8.70 9.71
CA GLY A 63 6.41 -7.70 10.49
C GLY A 63 6.79 -6.43 9.71
N TYR A 64 6.32 -6.28 8.47
CA TYR A 64 6.48 -5.07 7.67
C TYR A 64 5.20 -4.25 7.65
N LEU A 65 5.37 -2.92 7.70
CA LEU A 65 4.33 -1.96 7.44
C LEU A 65 4.27 -1.68 5.93
N GLY A 66 3.07 -1.75 5.37
CA GLY A 66 2.75 -1.27 4.03
C GLY A 66 1.53 -0.34 4.04
N VAL A 67 1.26 0.23 2.88
CA VAL A 67 0.07 1.04 2.61
C VAL A 67 -0.94 0.20 1.84
N MET A 68 -2.22 0.32 2.21
CA MET A 68 -3.33 -0.19 1.42
C MET A 68 -3.69 0.85 0.36
N THR A 69 -3.82 0.42 -0.88
CA THR A 69 -3.84 1.32 -2.04
C THR A 69 -4.93 0.93 -3.02
N VAL A 70 -5.55 1.94 -3.63
CA VAL A 70 -6.48 1.76 -4.76
C VAL A 70 -5.80 2.30 -6.01
N PRO A 71 -5.43 1.43 -6.98
CA PRO A 71 -4.86 1.87 -8.25
C PRO A 71 -5.84 2.76 -9.02
N SER A 72 -5.34 3.82 -9.63
CA SER A 72 -6.16 4.75 -10.43
C SER A 72 -6.48 4.21 -11.82
N ASP A 73 -5.52 3.55 -12.46
CA ASP A 73 -5.66 2.92 -13.78
C ASP A 73 -4.83 1.64 -13.83
N PRO A 74 -5.29 0.55 -13.18
CA PRO A 74 -4.50 -0.67 -13.10
C PRO A 74 -4.53 -1.44 -14.42
N PRO A 75 -3.49 -2.25 -14.68
CA PRO A 75 -3.45 -3.11 -15.84
C PRO A 75 -4.58 -4.14 -15.83
N GLY A 76 -5.08 -4.52 -17.01
CA GLY A 76 -6.26 -5.38 -17.12
C GLY A 76 -6.13 -6.76 -16.43
N TRP A 77 -4.90 -7.28 -16.23
CA TRP A 77 -4.69 -8.50 -15.44
C TRP A 77 -5.08 -8.32 -13.97
N TRP A 78 -4.83 -7.14 -13.40
CA TRP A 78 -5.15 -6.83 -12.01
C TRP A 78 -6.66 -6.81 -11.82
N ILE A 79 -7.39 -6.20 -12.77
CA ILE A 79 -8.86 -6.14 -12.76
C ILE A 79 -9.45 -7.55 -12.85
N ARG A 80 -8.93 -8.41 -13.72
CA ARG A 80 -9.41 -9.80 -13.83
C ARG A 80 -9.24 -10.60 -12.53
N GLN A 81 -8.18 -10.31 -11.76
CA GLN A 81 -7.88 -11.03 -10.52
C GLN A 81 -8.60 -10.46 -9.30
N ASN A 82 -8.74 -9.13 -9.22
CA ASN A 82 -9.21 -8.44 -8.01
C ASN A 82 -10.57 -7.76 -8.18
N GLY A 83 -11.08 -7.62 -9.39
CA GLY A 83 -12.27 -6.82 -9.72
C GLY A 83 -11.94 -5.36 -10.03
N LEU A 84 -12.98 -4.52 -10.15
CA LEU A 84 -12.80 -3.07 -10.33
C LEU A 84 -12.17 -2.45 -9.09
N PRO A 85 -11.23 -1.49 -9.22
CA PRO A 85 -10.56 -0.89 -8.07
C PRO A 85 -11.52 -0.21 -7.10
N GLY A 86 -11.36 -0.51 -5.81
CA GLY A 86 -12.15 0.06 -4.73
C GLY A 86 -11.53 -0.22 -3.37
N ALA A 87 -12.11 0.34 -2.32
CA ALA A 87 -11.59 0.13 -0.95
C ALA A 87 -11.62 -1.36 -0.54
N ASP A 88 -12.64 -2.10 -0.98
CA ASP A 88 -12.84 -3.51 -0.63
C ASP A 88 -11.80 -4.47 -1.25
N ASN A 89 -11.08 -4.04 -2.29
CA ASN A 89 -10.03 -4.82 -2.94
C ASN A 89 -8.68 -4.08 -3.01
N ALA A 90 -8.45 -3.18 -2.04
CA ALA A 90 -7.21 -2.43 -1.96
C ALA A 90 -5.97 -3.36 -1.95
N ALA A 91 -4.95 -2.96 -2.69
CA ALA A 91 -3.67 -3.66 -2.79
C ALA A 91 -2.72 -3.21 -1.69
N LEU A 92 -2.04 -4.16 -1.05
CA LEU A 92 -0.94 -3.87 -0.13
C LEU A 92 0.32 -3.57 -0.95
N ALA A 93 0.98 -2.46 -0.66
CA ALA A 93 2.29 -2.12 -1.22
C ALA A 93 3.24 -1.68 -0.08
N PHE A 94 4.49 -2.13 -0.14
CA PHE A 94 5.52 -1.78 0.85
C PHE A 94 6.33 -0.56 0.40
N GLY A 95 6.96 0.13 1.36
CA GLY A 95 7.75 1.33 1.08
C GLY A 95 8.79 1.15 -0.03
N ALA A 96 9.47 0.01 -0.07
CA ALA A 96 10.45 -0.31 -1.12
C ALA A 96 9.84 -0.46 -2.53
N GLU A 97 8.53 -0.66 -2.65
CA GLU A 97 7.82 -0.88 -3.93
C GLU A 97 7.21 0.41 -4.48
N ILE A 98 7.29 1.52 -3.73
CA ILE A 98 6.56 2.75 -4.01
C ILE A 98 7.44 4.00 -4.00
N SER A 99 6.96 5.06 -4.65
CA SER A 99 7.48 6.42 -4.49
C SER A 99 6.35 7.41 -4.24
N LEU A 100 6.67 8.54 -3.61
CA LEU A 100 5.72 9.63 -3.47
C LEU A 100 5.37 10.18 -4.86
N ALA A 101 4.08 10.36 -5.15
CA ALA A 101 3.70 11.17 -6.29
C ALA A 101 4.07 12.64 -5.98
N PRO A 102 4.51 13.42 -6.98
CA PRO A 102 4.66 14.86 -6.78
C PRO A 102 3.32 15.41 -6.29
N ALA A 103 3.35 16.23 -5.24
CA ALA A 103 2.19 16.99 -4.82
C ALA A 103 1.73 17.77 -6.05
N GLY A 104 0.48 17.57 -6.48
CA GLY A 104 -0.03 18.23 -7.67
C GLY A 104 0.24 19.72 -7.56
N GLU A 105 1.01 20.27 -8.51
CA GLU A 105 0.94 21.70 -8.78
C GLU A 105 -0.53 21.98 -9.11
N GLY A 106 -1.18 22.73 -8.21
CA GLY A 106 -2.45 23.35 -8.53
C GLY A 106 -2.25 24.17 -9.79
N VAL A 107 -3.07 23.87 -10.80
CA VAL A 107 -3.21 24.69 -12.00
C VAL A 107 -3.69 26.08 -11.61
#